data_AF-A0A177B622-F1
#
_entry.id   AF-A0A177B622-F1
#
_cell.length_a   1.000
_cell.length_b   1.000
_cell.length_c   1.000
_cell.angle_alpha   90.00
_cell.angle_beta   90.00
_cell.angle_gamma   90.00
#
_symmetry.space_group_name_H-M   'P 1'
#
loop_
_entity.id
_entity.type
_entity.pdbx_description
1 polymer ?
#
loop_
_entity_poly.entity_id
_entity_poly.type
_entity_poly.pdbx_seq_one_letter_code
_entity_poly.pdbx_strand_id
1 'polypeptide(L)'
;MLFDYPFKLNLFRTVNIHDYIWGYSDETLVKLNKQMYTTYPEVHGLIDKNLRNNSISERYEVWSGKKGTAIGDLVSYNYSRQLNYWNSENSNMLNGTDGSGWNPFVDKTRDLYIFDPELCRSISVQFDETALVRGIHTYQYKISPNIYQNPLKNRINVDFCKQNCLNGDINDKTNVNFCCTKTGNFNLMPCKMGEFVYSIPQYSQVDKFLRKSSIKPFEKTESWLKLEPVTGKVLCSQKQFTASLMIRNTHYVLYNGNEKINHSLLSDYAFPIYSLQERYCIDTKTAVMVAQIVFIVSYLEYIAYLLIVSGGAGLVSFAILTYRRSVNNRNIKIDTSSPIDLYSLTHVVQLKKSGALYIPISVNCSMSLLNSTILNPLNTSKLFKNDCNILYTSAFSKCYCIIDVCNTFQISEVKDILALMTEKKASDKISNSEFDKQLIIEKEVYF
;
A
#
# COMPACT_ATOMS: atom_id res chain seq x y z
N MET A 1 37.09 0.51 35.37
CA MET A 1 37.86 -0.17 34.28
C MET A 1 37.86 0.57 32.94
N LEU A 2 36.72 1.02 32.38
CA LEU A 2 36.71 1.93 31.20
C LEU A 2 36.68 3.43 31.57
N PHE A 3 36.01 3.75 32.68
CA PHE A 3 35.93 5.12 33.21
C PHE A 3 37.15 5.48 34.09
N ASP A 4 38.05 4.52 34.34
CA ASP A 4 39.28 4.71 35.11
C ASP A 4 40.51 4.76 34.19
N TYR A 5 41.68 5.03 34.77
CA TYR A 5 42.95 4.85 34.07
C TYR A 5 43.06 3.43 33.48
N PRO A 6 43.58 3.28 32.23
CA PRO A 6 44.18 4.29 31.35
C PRO A 6 43.20 5.01 30.39
N PHE A 7 41.91 4.69 30.45
CA PHE A 7 40.93 5.06 29.42
C PHE A 7 40.17 6.36 29.69
N LYS A 8 39.88 6.67 30.97
CA LYS A 8 39.26 7.94 31.43
C LYS A 8 38.06 8.41 30.60
N LEU A 9 37.13 7.50 30.29
CA LEU A 9 35.88 7.86 29.61
C LEU A 9 35.01 8.79 30.46
N ASN A 10 34.29 9.69 29.81
CA ASN A 10 33.19 10.45 30.40
C ASN A 10 31.86 9.76 30.03
N LEU A 11 30.90 9.74 30.95
CA LEU A 11 29.56 9.22 30.70
C LEU A 11 28.79 10.12 29.72
N PHE A 12 29.00 11.43 29.81
CA PHE A 12 28.43 12.42 28.89
C PHE A 12 29.53 13.03 28.04
N ARG A 13 29.27 13.14 26.74
CA ARG A 13 30.20 13.70 25.77
C ARG A 13 29.47 14.67 24.85
N THR A 14 30.15 15.74 24.50
CA THR A 14 29.70 16.67 23.45
C THR A 14 30.24 16.20 22.11
N VAL A 15 29.34 16.01 21.15
CA VAL A 15 29.64 15.64 19.76
C VAL A 15 28.83 16.53 18.83
N ASN A 16 29.32 16.74 17.61
CA ASN A 16 28.55 17.41 16.57
C ASN A 16 27.35 16.52 16.16
N ILE A 17 26.21 17.12 15.82
CA ILE A 17 25.02 16.43 15.30
C ILE A 17 25.36 15.53 14.11
N HIS A 18 26.19 16.01 13.18
CA HIS A 18 26.61 15.21 12.02
C HIS A 18 27.26 13.90 12.48
N ASP A 19 28.21 13.99 13.41
CA ASP A 19 28.98 12.86 13.91
C ASP A 19 28.13 11.94 14.81
N TYR A 20 27.20 12.52 15.57
CA TYR A 20 26.25 11.78 16.39
C TYR A 20 25.31 10.92 15.55
N ILE A 21 24.80 11.47 14.44
CA ILE A 21 23.91 10.74 13.52
C ILE A 21 24.71 9.72 12.71
N TRP A 22 25.73 10.18 11.98
CA TRP A 22 26.39 9.41 10.92
C TRP A 22 27.57 8.58 11.41
N GLY A 23 28.10 8.91 12.58
CA GLY A 23 29.14 8.15 13.24
C GLY A 23 30.42 8.95 13.48
N TYR A 24 31.06 8.66 14.61
CA TYR A 24 32.42 9.07 14.94
C TYR A 24 33.23 7.88 15.45
N SER A 25 34.54 7.92 15.28
CA SER A 25 35.43 6.94 15.90
C SER A 25 35.70 7.31 17.36
N ASP A 26 35.52 6.35 18.27
CA ASP A 26 35.90 6.52 19.67
C ASP A 26 37.32 5.96 19.91
N GLU A 27 38.29 6.86 20.16
CA GLU A 27 39.68 6.49 20.41
C GLU A 27 39.85 5.49 21.56
N THR A 28 38.95 5.54 22.55
CA THR A 28 39.01 4.65 23.71
C THR A 28 38.63 3.24 23.32
N LEU A 29 37.59 3.09 22.49
CA LEU A 29 37.17 1.79 21.96
C LEU A 29 38.21 1.24 20.99
N VAL A 30 38.84 2.07 20.16
CA VAL A 30 39.97 1.66 19.31
C VAL A 30 41.12 1.12 20.16
N LYS A 31 41.51 1.82 21.24
CA LYS A 31 42.56 1.36 22.16
C LYS A 31 42.16 0.07 22.87
N LEU A 32 40.91 -0.02 23.31
CA LEU A 32 40.37 -1.20 23.98
C LEU A 32 40.40 -2.41 23.06
N ASN A 33 39.95 -2.27 21.81
CA ASN A 33 39.99 -3.35 20.81
C ASN A 33 41.40 -3.89 20.61
N LYS A 34 42.37 -2.99 20.47
CA LYS A 34 43.78 -3.36 20.35
C LYS A 34 44.30 -4.08 21.59
N GLN A 35 43.96 -3.60 22.79
CA GLN A 35 44.44 -4.15 24.04
C GLN A 35 43.81 -5.51 24.39
N MET A 36 42.51 -5.67 24.09
CA MET A 36 41.73 -6.87 24.40
C MET A 36 41.70 -7.87 23.23
N TYR A 37 42.35 -7.54 22.11
CA TYR A 37 42.31 -8.30 20.86
C TYR A 37 40.87 -8.58 20.39
N THR A 38 40.00 -7.56 20.51
CA THR A 38 38.59 -7.65 20.09
C THR A 38 38.36 -6.90 18.78
N THR A 39 37.29 -7.27 18.08
CA THR A 39 36.89 -6.69 16.78
C THR A 39 35.56 -5.96 16.87
N TYR A 40 35.30 -5.27 18.00
CA TYR A 40 34.06 -4.50 18.13
C TYR A 40 34.08 -3.31 17.16
N PRO A 41 32.91 -2.85 16.68
CA PRO A 41 32.83 -1.64 15.87
C PRO A 41 33.50 -0.47 16.60
N GLU A 42 34.33 0.28 15.89
CA GLU A 42 35.07 1.44 16.43
C GLU A 42 34.40 2.77 16.08
N VAL A 43 33.47 2.74 15.13
CA VAL A 43 32.66 3.89 14.69
C VAL A 43 31.26 3.71 15.24
N HIS A 44 30.73 4.75 15.86
CA HIS A 44 29.40 4.74 16.46
C HIS A 44 28.62 5.98 16.04
N GLY A 45 27.47 5.74 15.41
CA GLY A 45 26.45 6.74 15.11
C GLY A 45 25.07 6.14 15.28
N LEU A 46 24.06 6.98 15.49
CA LEU A 46 22.67 6.54 15.60
C LEU A 46 22.17 5.85 14.32
N ILE A 47 22.60 6.38 13.18
CA ILE A 47 22.28 5.95 11.83
C ILE A 47 23.64 5.84 11.13
N ASP A 48 24.47 4.89 11.59
CA ASP A 48 25.82 4.68 11.08
C ASP A 48 25.85 4.76 9.54
N LYS A 49 26.66 5.69 9.04
CA LYS A 49 26.80 6.01 7.62
C LYS A 49 27.16 4.76 6.81
N ASN A 50 27.98 3.87 7.36
CA ASN A 50 28.43 2.66 6.67
C ASN A 50 27.34 1.57 6.64
N LEU A 51 26.33 1.66 7.51
CA LEU A 51 25.23 0.68 7.61
C LEU A 51 23.94 1.14 6.93
N ARG A 52 23.79 2.44 6.63
CA ARG A 52 22.53 2.97 6.09
C ARG A 52 22.69 3.85 4.85
N ASN A 53 23.65 4.77 4.81
CA ASN A 53 23.82 5.67 3.66
C ASN A 53 24.53 4.94 2.50
N ASN A 54 23.96 5.00 1.29
CA ASN A 54 24.42 4.24 0.13
C ASN A 54 24.52 2.71 0.37
N SER A 55 23.71 2.19 1.29
CA SER A 55 23.62 0.76 1.59
C SER A 55 22.33 0.17 1.04
N ILE A 56 22.36 -1.13 0.72
CA ILE A 56 21.16 -1.87 0.34
C ILE A 56 20.51 -2.38 1.62
N SER A 57 19.20 -2.15 1.76
CA SER A 57 18.43 -2.70 2.87
C SER A 57 18.46 -4.23 2.86
N GLU A 58 18.25 -4.84 4.03
CA GLU A 58 18.10 -6.28 4.13
C GLU A 58 17.01 -6.81 3.20
N ARG A 59 17.19 -8.04 2.72
CA ARG A 59 16.29 -8.63 1.73
C ARG A 59 14.94 -8.97 2.33
N TYR A 60 13.87 -8.48 1.71
CA TYR A 60 12.50 -8.89 1.97
C TYR A 60 12.04 -9.86 0.89
N GLU A 61 11.44 -10.97 1.30
CA GLU A 61 10.64 -11.83 0.43
C GLU A 61 9.18 -11.64 0.83
N VAL A 62 8.33 -11.32 -0.14
CA VAL A 62 6.91 -11.05 0.07
C VAL A 62 6.05 -11.86 -0.88
N TRP A 63 4.85 -12.17 -0.46
CA TRP A 63 3.86 -12.79 -1.31
C TRP A 63 3.39 -11.83 -2.41
N SER A 64 3.39 -12.30 -3.65
CA SER A 64 3.01 -11.49 -4.83
C SER A 64 1.51 -11.30 -5.02
N GLY A 65 0.67 -12.04 -4.29
CA GLY A 65 -0.77 -12.11 -4.54
C GLY A 65 -1.20 -13.20 -5.54
N LYS A 66 -0.26 -13.78 -6.29
CA LYS A 66 -0.57 -14.83 -7.27
C LYS A 66 -1.08 -16.08 -6.56
N LYS A 67 -2.13 -16.71 -7.12
CA LYS A 67 -2.79 -17.91 -6.55
C LYS A 67 -3.50 -17.67 -5.20
N GLY A 68 -3.94 -16.44 -4.92
CA GLY A 68 -4.74 -16.13 -3.73
C GLY A 68 -3.95 -15.99 -2.44
N THR A 69 -2.63 -15.85 -2.51
CA THR A 69 -1.80 -15.46 -1.35
C THR A 69 -2.08 -14.00 -0.98
N ALA A 70 -1.88 -13.64 0.28
CA ALA A 70 -1.96 -12.25 0.73
C ALA A 70 -0.84 -11.39 0.09
N ILE A 71 -1.15 -10.47 -0.82
CA ILE A 71 -0.17 -9.58 -1.43
C ILE A 71 0.53 -8.71 -0.38
N GLY A 72 1.86 -8.65 -0.45
CA GLY A 72 2.69 -7.81 0.42
C GLY A 72 3.02 -8.43 1.78
N ASP A 73 2.35 -9.51 2.18
CA ASP A 73 2.68 -10.23 3.42
C ASP A 73 4.11 -10.80 3.33
N LEU A 74 4.86 -10.66 4.43
CA LEU A 74 6.23 -11.15 4.50
C LEU A 74 6.27 -12.68 4.52
N VAL A 75 7.21 -13.22 3.75
CA VAL A 75 7.60 -14.64 3.74
C VAL A 75 8.90 -14.81 4.51
N SER A 76 9.89 -13.97 4.22
CA SER A 76 11.19 -14.00 4.87
C SER A 76 11.81 -12.61 4.94
N TYR A 77 12.61 -12.40 5.99
CA TYR A 77 13.44 -11.24 6.20
C TYR A 77 14.89 -11.70 6.37
N ASN A 78 15.78 -11.16 5.56
CA ASN A 78 17.18 -11.57 5.47
C ASN A 78 17.34 -13.11 5.39
N TYR A 79 16.65 -13.72 4.44
CA TYR A 79 16.66 -15.17 4.18
C TYR A 79 16.08 -16.05 5.30
N SER A 80 15.55 -15.47 6.38
CA SER A 80 14.91 -16.19 7.48
C SER A 80 13.41 -15.98 7.51
N ARG A 81 12.64 -17.06 7.72
CA ARG A 81 11.17 -17.01 7.85
C ARG A 81 10.69 -16.60 9.24
N GLN A 82 11.61 -16.57 10.20
CA GLN A 82 11.35 -16.17 11.58
C GLN A 82 12.55 -15.42 12.13
N LEU A 83 12.31 -14.58 13.11
CA LEU A 83 13.34 -13.92 13.88
C LEU A 83 13.96 -14.93 14.88
N ASN A 84 15.04 -14.53 15.52
CA ASN A 84 15.71 -15.30 16.56
C ASN A 84 16.01 -14.43 17.79
N TYR A 85 15.29 -13.33 17.94
CA TYR A 85 15.52 -12.31 18.96
C TYR A 85 14.72 -12.59 20.25
N TRP A 86 13.56 -13.22 20.15
CA TRP A 86 12.59 -13.32 21.24
C TRP A 86 12.48 -14.73 21.83
N ASN A 87 11.82 -14.86 22.98
CA ASN A 87 11.82 -16.10 23.77
C ASN A 87 10.92 -17.22 23.22
N SER A 88 10.07 -16.94 22.22
CA SER A 88 9.16 -17.93 21.64
C SER A 88 9.09 -17.83 20.13
N GLU A 89 8.67 -18.92 19.48
CA GLU A 89 8.42 -18.94 18.03
C GLU A 89 7.38 -17.89 17.63
N ASN A 90 6.30 -17.75 18.40
CA ASN A 90 5.23 -16.78 18.16
C ASN A 90 5.73 -15.33 18.15
N SER A 91 6.59 -14.95 19.11
CA SER A 91 7.16 -13.60 19.15
C SER A 91 8.19 -13.35 18.05
N ASN A 92 8.73 -14.41 17.46
CA ASN A 92 9.65 -14.36 16.34
C ASN A 92 8.96 -14.45 14.97
N MET A 93 7.64 -14.57 14.90
CA MET A 93 6.92 -14.62 13.63
C MET A 93 7.01 -13.29 12.87
N LEU A 94 7.18 -13.39 11.55
CA LEU A 94 7.05 -12.27 10.61
C LEU A 94 5.57 -12.14 10.20
N ASN A 95 4.80 -11.37 10.98
CA ASN A 95 3.38 -11.15 10.72
C ASN A 95 3.14 -9.87 9.91
N GLY A 96 2.29 -9.99 8.89
CA GLY A 96 1.78 -8.87 8.08
C GLY A 96 2.76 -8.38 7.03
N THR A 97 2.68 -7.08 6.70
CA THR A 97 3.44 -6.44 5.63
C THR A 97 4.56 -5.55 6.18
N ASP A 98 5.27 -4.84 5.31
CA ASP A 98 6.24 -3.80 5.67
C ASP A 98 5.58 -2.47 6.09
N GLY A 99 4.24 -2.41 6.13
CA GLY A 99 3.47 -1.21 6.47
C GLY A 99 3.22 -0.24 5.32
N SER A 100 3.69 -0.52 4.10
CA SER A 100 3.39 0.29 2.90
C SER A 100 1.97 0.08 2.36
N GLY A 101 1.36 -1.05 2.70
CA GLY A 101 0.00 -1.41 2.35
C GLY A 101 -0.33 -2.85 2.72
N TRP A 102 -1.57 -3.24 2.50
CA TRP A 102 -2.12 -4.58 2.73
C TRP A 102 -2.88 -5.06 1.49
N ASN A 103 -3.49 -6.23 1.63
CA ASN A 103 -4.44 -6.74 0.65
C ASN A 103 -5.54 -5.73 0.34
N PRO A 104 -6.04 -5.68 -0.91
CA PRO A 104 -7.25 -4.96 -1.28
C PRO A 104 -8.45 -5.32 -0.40
N PHE A 105 -9.42 -4.42 -0.33
CA PHE A 105 -10.66 -4.59 0.44
C PHE A 105 -10.44 -4.79 1.94
N VAL A 106 -9.68 -3.87 2.54
CA VAL A 106 -9.32 -3.91 3.96
C VAL A 106 -10.58 -3.77 4.84
N ASP A 107 -10.71 -4.69 5.79
CA ASP A 107 -11.77 -4.70 6.80
C ASP A 107 -11.32 -3.93 8.05
N LYS A 108 -12.06 -2.86 8.38
CA LYS A 108 -11.80 -2.03 9.56
C LYS A 108 -12.02 -2.73 10.90
N THR A 109 -12.68 -3.90 10.91
CA THR A 109 -12.93 -4.66 12.15
C THR A 109 -11.73 -5.49 12.59
N ARG A 110 -10.72 -5.63 11.73
CA ARG A 110 -9.52 -6.44 11.99
C ARG A 110 -8.31 -5.57 12.24
N ASP A 111 -7.47 -6.04 13.18
CA ASP A 111 -6.14 -5.52 13.35
C ASP A 111 -5.27 -5.90 12.14
N LEU A 112 -4.39 -4.98 11.76
CA LEU A 112 -3.40 -5.18 10.72
C LEU A 112 -2.03 -5.35 11.35
N TYR A 113 -1.17 -6.15 10.73
CA TYR A 113 0.18 -6.41 11.22
C TYR A 113 1.22 -5.75 10.33
N ILE A 114 2.27 -5.25 10.97
CA ILE A 114 3.45 -4.64 10.35
C ILE A 114 4.68 -5.32 10.96
N PHE A 115 5.58 -5.82 10.13
CA PHE A 115 6.93 -6.13 10.56
C PHE A 115 7.81 -4.88 10.45
N ASP A 116 8.33 -4.39 11.57
CA ASP A 116 9.24 -3.25 11.60
C ASP A 116 10.65 -3.70 12.03
N PRO A 117 11.65 -3.68 11.13
CA PRO A 117 13.02 -4.07 11.45
C PRO A 117 13.69 -3.15 12.48
N GLU A 118 13.19 -1.92 12.65
CA GLU A 118 13.71 -1.00 13.67
C GLU A 118 13.22 -1.38 15.08
N LEU A 119 12.03 -1.98 15.18
CA LEU A 119 11.47 -2.53 16.42
C LEU A 119 11.84 -4.00 16.63
N CYS A 120 12.44 -4.63 15.62
CA CYS A 120 12.87 -6.03 15.64
C CYS A 120 11.75 -7.03 15.94
N ARG A 121 10.51 -6.70 15.59
CA ARG A 121 9.34 -7.55 15.79
C ARG A 121 8.20 -7.12 14.89
N SER A 122 7.22 -8.01 14.74
CA SER A 122 5.91 -7.60 14.25
C SER A 122 5.10 -6.90 15.34
N ILE A 123 4.37 -5.87 14.91
CA ILE A 123 3.43 -5.08 15.71
C ILE A 123 2.05 -5.08 15.05
N SER A 124 1.00 -4.90 15.86
CA SER A 124 -0.35 -4.69 15.34
C SER A 124 -0.75 -3.22 15.38
N VAL A 125 -1.53 -2.82 14.38
CA VAL A 125 -2.22 -1.54 14.31
C VAL A 125 -3.72 -1.80 14.25
N GLN A 126 -4.49 -1.00 14.98
CA GLN A 126 -5.94 -1.11 15.09
C GLN A 126 -6.62 0.10 14.47
N PHE A 127 -7.83 -0.11 13.94
CA PHE A 127 -8.64 0.97 13.40
C PHE A 127 -8.95 2.00 14.49
N ASP A 128 -8.82 3.28 14.15
CA ASP A 128 -9.07 4.41 15.04
C ASP A 128 -10.28 5.20 14.53
N GLU A 129 -10.21 5.72 13.30
CA GLU A 129 -11.28 6.53 12.72
C GLU A 129 -11.28 6.52 11.18
N THR A 130 -12.36 6.98 10.57
CA THR A 130 -12.39 7.29 9.13
C THR A 130 -11.82 8.68 8.87
N ALA A 131 -11.00 8.83 7.85
CA ALA A 131 -10.38 10.10 7.48
C ALA A 131 -10.48 10.37 5.98
N LEU A 132 -10.21 11.63 5.60
CA LEU A 132 -10.05 12.05 4.21
C LEU A 132 -8.60 12.44 3.94
N VAL A 133 -8.02 11.88 2.88
CA VAL A 133 -6.71 12.26 2.36
C VAL A 133 -6.91 12.77 0.95
N ARG A 134 -6.72 14.09 0.73
CA ARG A 134 -6.90 14.71 -0.60
C ARG A 134 -8.26 14.39 -1.25
N GLY A 135 -9.31 14.28 -0.44
CA GLY A 135 -10.67 13.92 -0.90
C GLY A 135 -10.94 12.41 -1.05
N ILE A 136 -9.95 11.55 -0.80
CA ILE A 136 -10.07 10.10 -0.84
C ILE A 136 -10.43 9.57 0.56
N HIS A 137 -11.45 8.71 0.64
CA HIS A 137 -11.81 8.03 1.88
C HIS A 137 -10.71 7.07 2.32
N THR A 138 -10.33 7.16 3.60
CA THR A 138 -9.28 6.34 4.20
C THR A 138 -9.69 5.86 5.57
N TYR A 139 -9.11 4.74 6.00
CA TYR A 139 -9.15 4.26 7.37
C TYR A 139 -7.85 4.66 8.07
N GLN A 140 -7.98 5.39 9.17
CA GLN A 140 -6.87 5.71 10.05
C GLN A 140 -6.67 4.56 11.03
N TYR A 141 -5.45 4.07 11.09
CA TYR A 141 -5.00 3.06 12.04
C TYR A 141 -3.93 3.66 12.95
N LYS A 142 -3.90 3.19 14.19
CA LYS A 142 -2.89 3.53 15.20
C LYS A 142 -2.27 2.26 15.76
N ILE A 143 -1.08 2.39 16.33
CA ILE A 143 -0.42 1.31 17.06
C ILE A 143 -1.36 0.77 18.15
N SER A 144 -1.61 -0.55 18.14
CA SER A 144 -2.50 -1.18 19.12
C SER A 144 -1.95 -1.04 20.54
N PRO A 145 -2.77 -0.68 21.53
CA PRO A 145 -2.34 -0.63 22.92
C PRO A 145 -1.78 -1.92 23.47
N ASN A 146 -2.14 -3.04 22.86
CA ASN A 146 -1.71 -4.36 23.31
C ASN A 146 -0.20 -4.56 23.16
N ILE A 147 0.45 -3.92 22.19
CA ILE A 147 1.87 -4.18 21.92
C ILE A 147 2.81 -3.61 22.98
N TYR A 148 2.41 -2.54 23.68
CA TYR A 148 3.26 -1.83 24.64
C TYR A 148 2.82 -2.02 26.11
N GLN A 149 1.83 -2.87 26.36
CA GLN A 149 1.39 -3.21 27.71
C GLN A 149 2.42 -4.08 28.42
N ASN A 150 2.61 -3.82 29.72
CA ASN A 150 3.43 -4.70 30.55
C ASN A 150 2.84 -6.13 30.61
N PRO A 151 3.69 -7.18 30.67
CA PRO A 151 3.24 -8.57 30.73
C PRO A 151 2.32 -8.92 31.89
N LEU A 152 2.37 -8.16 32.99
CA LEU A 152 1.44 -8.29 34.10
C LEU A 152 -0.02 -7.99 33.70
N LYS A 153 -0.21 -7.16 32.66
CA LYS A 153 -1.52 -6.83 32.09
C LYS A 153 -1.82 -7.63 30.82
N ASN A 154 -0.84 -7.78 29.93
CA ASN A 154 -0.98 -8.55 28.69
C ASN A 154 0.11 -9.62 28.58
N ARG A 155 -0.25 -10.87 28.90
CA ARG A 155 0.69 -12.00 28.92
C ARG A 155 1.31 -12.34 27.56
N ILE A 156 0.72 -11.88 26.45
CA ILE A 156 1.33 -12.05 25.11
C ILE A 156 2.70 -11.36 25.02
N ASN A 157 2.94 -10.33 25.86
CA ASN A 157 4.20 -9.59 25.84
C ASN A 157 5.34 -10.22 26.65
N VAL A 158 5.11 -11.34 27.34
CA VAL A 158 6.14 -12.03 28.16
C VAL A 158 7.34 -12.42 27.30
N ASP A 159 7.08 -12.90 26.10
CA ASP A 159 8.13 -13.44 25.24
C ASP A 159 9.00 -12.34 24.60
N PHE A 160 8.57 -11.08 24.70
CA PHE A 160 9.32 -9.90 24.27
C PHE A 160 10.17 -9.28 25.39
N CYS A 161 10.25 -9.92 26.55
CA CYS A 161 11.17 -9.54 27.61
C CYS A 161 12.59 -10.00 27.30
N LYS A 162 13.58 -9.40 27.99
CA LYS A 162 14.98 -9.79 27.86
C LYS A 162 15.15 -11.30 28.02
N GLN A 163 15.89 -11.92 27.10
CA GLN A 163 16.11 -13.36 27.08
C GLN A 163 16.69 -13.85 28.42
N ASN A 164 16.17 -14.98 28.89
CA ASN A 164 16.59 -15.64 30.13
C ASN A 164 16.55 -14.74 31.39
N CYS A 165 15.82 -13.63 31.37
CA CYS A 165 15.77 -12.70 32.50
C CYS A 165 14.67 -13.04 33.51
N LEU A 166 13.49 -13.45 33.03
CA LEU A 166 12.35 -13.74 33.90
C LEU A 166 12.49 -15.06 34.70
N ASN A 167 13.37 -15.97 34.28
CA ASN A 167 13.49 -17.32 34.86
C ASN A 167 12.16 -18.07 35.03
N GLY A 168 11.15 -17.75 34.21
CA GLY A 168 9.81 -18.34 34.26
C GLY A 168 8.87 -17.78 35.33
N ASP A 169 9.30 -16.86 36.19
CA ASP A 169 8.45 -16.28 37.23
C ASP A 169 7.85 -14.93 36.81
N ILE A 170 6.62 -14.98 36.29
CA ILE A 170 5.85 -13.80 35.91
C ILE A 170 5.15 -13.13 37.12
N ASN A 171 5.15 -13.77 38.30
CA ASN A 171 4.45 -13.24 39.46
C ASN A 171 5.32 -12.26 40.26
N ASP A 172 6.64 -12.30 40.11
CA ASP A 172 7.54 -11.28 40.63
C ASP A 172 7.43 -9.99 39.80
N LYS A 173 6.58 -9.07 40.27
CA LYS A 173 6.36 -7.77 39.63
C LYS A 173 7.63 -6.93 39.51
N THR A 174 8.59 -7.08 40.43
CA THR A 174 9.84 -6.31 40.40
C THR A 174 10.71 -6.85 39.26
N ASN A 175 10.86 -8.17 39.19
CA ASN A 175 11.62 -8.82 38.13
C ASN A 175 10.99 -8.59 36.74
N VAL A 176 9.66 -8.66 36.62
CA VAL A 176 8.96 -8.37 35.36
C VAL A 176 9.22 -6.94 34.88
N ASN A 177 9.15 -5.94 35.77
CA ASN A 177 9.43 -4.55 35.38
C ASN A 177 10.89 -4.34 34.97
N PHE A 178 11.82 -5.07 35.59
CA PHE A 178 13.23 -5.02 35.25
C PHE A 178 13.52 -5.66 33.88
N CYS A 179 12.98 -6.87 33.64
CA CYS A 179 13.24 -7.68 32.45
C CYS A 179 12.47 -7.26 31.20
N CYS A 180 11.24 -6.78 31.37
CA CYS A 180 10.32 -6.50 30.26
C CYS A 180 10.21 -5.01 29.95
N THR A 181 10.89 -4.17 30.75
CA THR A 181 10.70 -2.72 30.78
C THR A 181 9.25 -2.34 31.13
N LYS A 182 9.04 -1.18 31.78
CA LYS A 182 7.69 -0.74 32.17
C LYS A 182 6.84 -0.48 30.92
N THR A 183 5.51 -0.51 31.06
CA THR A 183 4.54 -0.18 29.98
C THR A 183 4.98 1.01 29.14
N GLY A 184 4.86 0.88 27.81
CA GLY A 184 5.20 1.94 26.86
C GLY A 184 6.61 1.86 26.28
N ASN A 185 7.40 0.86 26.67
CA ASN A 185 8.79 0.71 26.30
C ASN A 185 9.03 -0.65 25.61
N PHE A 186 9.87 -0.64 24.58
CA PHE A 186 10.37 -1.81 23.88
C PHE A 186 11.86 -1.91 24.08
N ASN A 187 12.32 -2.96 24.77
CA ASN A 187 13.75 -3.23 24.89
C ASN A 187 14.25 -3.91 23.61
N LEU A 188 15.12 -3.22 22.87
CA LEU A 188 15.70 -3.70 21.62
C LEU A 188 17.07 -4.36 21.79
N MET A 189 17.52 -4.57 23.04
CA MET A 189 18.76 -5.28 23.34
C MET A 189 18.94 -6.61 22.58
N PRO A 190 17.89 -7.43 22.33
CA PRO A 190 18.08 -8.70 21.63
C PRO A 190 18.54 -8.56 20.17
N CYS A 191 18.29 -7.42 19.53
CA CYS A 191 18.62 -7.20 18.11
C CYS A 191 19.55 -6.00 17.87
N LYS A 192 19.78 -5.17 18.89
CA LYS A 192 20.72 -4.05 18.86
C LYS A 192 21.87 -4.35 19.82
N MET A 193 23.07 -3.87 19.50
CA MET A 193 24.29 -4.11 20.29
C MET A 193 24.32 -3.30 21.62
N GLY A 194 23.16 -2.95 22.19
CA GLY A 194 23.01 -2.17 23.41
C GLY A 194 21.57 -2.17 23.92
N GLU A 195 21.36 -1.77 25.19
CA GLU A 195 20.03 -1.72 25.82
C GLU A 195 19.25 -0.46 25.38
N PHE A 196 18.98 -0.38 24.07
CA PHE A 196 18.12 0.64 23.49
C PHE A 196 16.68 0.36 23.85
N VAL A 197 15.99 1.38 24.31
CA VAL A 197 14.58 1.36 24.67
C VAL A 197 13.84 2.30 23.75
N TYR A 198 12.95 1.74 22.93
CA TYR A 198 12.04 2.54 22.13
C TYR A 198 10.76 2.78 22.93
N SER A 199 10.46 4.05 23.16
CA SER A 199 9.25 4.46 23.87
C SER A 199 8.24 5.03 22.90
N ILE A 200 6.98 4.68 23.09
CA ILE A 200 5.90 5.46 22.48
C ILE A 200 5.74 6.78 23.24
N PRO A 201 5.44 7.90 22.57
CA PRO A 201 5.54 9.20 23.21
C PRO A 201 4.66 9.40 24.45
N GLN A 202 3.41 8.92 24.44
CA GLN A 202 2.51 9.03 25.60
C GLN A 202 3.10 8.43 26.90
N TYR A 203 3.96 7.42 26.79
CA TYR A 203 4.60 6.74 27.91
C TYR A 203 6.10 7.03 28.01
N SER A 204 6.58 7.92 27.15
CA SER A 204 7.99 8.28 27.02
C SER A 204 8.47 9.03 28.26
N GLN A 205 9.63 8.61 28.77
CA GLN A 205 10.33 9.34 29.83
C GLN A 205 10.80 10.70 29.33
N VAL A 206 10.91 10.86 28.01
CA VAL A 206 11.28 12.10 27.32
C VAL A 206 10.21 13.14 27.50
N ASP A 207 8.94 12.79 27.26
CA ASP A 207 7.84 13.73 27.47
C ASP A 207 7.74 14.18 28.93
N LYS A 208 8.10 13.32 29.90
CA LYS A 208 8.18 13.71 31.31
C LYS A 208 9.39 14.61 31.57
N PHE A 209 10.53 14.32 30.96
CA PHE A 209 11.75 15.12 31.05
C PHE A 209 11.55 16.51 30.42
N LEU A 210 11.05 16.59 29.19
CA LEU A 210 10.77 17.84 28.46
C LEU A 210 9.80 18.74 29.23
N ARG A 211 8.72 18.16 29.79
CA ARG A 211 7.79 18.87 30.67
C ARG A 211 8.49 19.47 31.89
N LYS A 212 9.47 18.75 32.47
CA LYS A 212 10.26 19.23 33.60
C LYS A 212 11.31 20.26 33.20
N SER A 213 11.84 20.18 31.96
CA SER A 213 12.88 21.07 31.44
C SER A 213 12.33 22.35 30.80
N SER A 214 11.05 22.67 31.00
CA SER A 214 10.38 23.84 30.40
C SER A 214 10.35 23.87 28.87
N ILE A 215 10.63 22.74 28.21
CA ILE A 215 10.54 22.60 26.75
C ILE A 215 9.11 22.16 26.42
N LYS A 216 8.43 22.89 25.52
CA LYS A 216 7.05 22.55 25.13
C LYS A 216 7.04 21.19 24.42
N PRO A 217 6.30 20.18 24.92
CA PRO A 217 6.18 18.90 24.23
C PRO A 217 5.43 19.06 22.91
N PHE A 218 5.67 18.13 21.97
CA PHE A 218 4.98 18.08 20.68
C PHE A 218 3.46 17.91 20.87
N GLU A 219 2.65 18.61 20.08
CA GLU A 219 1.17 18.60 20.21
C GLU A 219 0.51 17.30 19.73
N LYS A 220 1.12 16.58 18.77
CA LYS A 220 0.62 15.28 18.28
C LYS A 220 1.77 14.30 18.17
N THR A 221 1.81 13.35 19.08
CA THR A 221 2.93 12.42 19.23
C THR A 221 2.58 10.98 18.88
N GLU A 222 1.35 10.70 18.47
CA GLU A 222 0.96 9.33 18.13
C GLU A 222 1.43 8.94 16.73
N SER A 223 1.80 7.66 16.59
CA SER A 223 2.02 7.05 15.29
C SER A 223 0.69 6.63 14.68
N TRP A 224 0.47 6.99 13.42
CA TRP A 224 -0.75 6.68 12.68
C TRP A 224 -0.45 6.45 11.20
N LEU A 225 -1.34 5.73 10.53
CA LEU A 225 -1.34 5.57 9.09
C LEU A 225 -2.77 5.65 8.56
N LYS A 226 -2.93 6.19 7.35
CA LYS A 226 -4.20 6.36 6.66
C LYS A 226 -4.13 5.55 5.38
N LEU A 227 -4.88 4.46 5.35
CA LEU A 227 -4.93 3.54 4.22
C LEU A 227 -6.25 3.68 3.47
N GLU A 228 -6.19 3.59 2.15
CA GLU A 228 -7.38 3.55 1.30
C GLU A 228 -7.90 2.09 1.25
N PRO A 229 -9.16 1.84 1.64
CA PRO A 229 -9.65 0.49 1.91
C PRO A 229 -9.78 -0.40 0.67
N VAL A 230 -10.06 0.15 -0.51
CA VAL A 230 -10.28 -0.64 -1.72
C VAL A 230 -8.97 -1.20 -2.25
N THR A 231 -7.93 -0.36 -2.34
CA THR A 231 -6.60 -0.73 -2.83
C THR A 231 -5.70 -1.31 -1.74
N GLY A 232 -6.01 -1.04 -0.46
CA GLY A 232 -5.19 -1.42 0.68
C GLY A 232 -3.90 -0.60 0.83
N LYS A 233 -3.74 0.51 0.12
CA LYS A 233 -2.50 1.30 0.11
C LYS A 233 -2.50 2.45 1.11
N VAL A 234 -1.36 2.67 1.76
CA VAL A 234 -1.17 3.81 2.66
C VAL A 234 -1.00 5.08 1.84
N LEU A 235 -1.85 6.07 2.07
CA LEU A 235 -1.79 7.37 1.39
C LEU A 235 -1.10 8.44 2.23
N CYS A 236 -1.19 8.34 3.55
CA CYS A 236 -0.49 9.20 4.49
C CYS A 236 -0.11 8.41 5.73
N SER A 237 1.04 8.72 6.34
CA SER A 237 1.46 8.12 7.59
C SER A 237 2.38 9.06 8.38
N GLN A 238 2.39 8.83 9.69
CA GLN A 238 3.35 9.40 10.62
C GLN A 238 3.81 8.29 11.56
N LYS A 239 5.10 7.98 11.53
CA LYS A 239 5.77 7.14 12.51
C LYS A 239 6.52 8.06 13.48
N GLN A 240 6.17 7.99 14.76
CA GLN A 240 6.81 8.72 15.84
C GLN A 240 7.27 7.74 16.91
N PHE A 241 8.54 7.78 17.24
CA PHE A 241 9.09 7.05 18.38
C PHE A 241 10.23 7.82 19.03
N THR A 242 10.53 7.46 20.27
CA THR A 242 11.66 8.03 20.99
C THR A 242 12.61 6.92 21.39
N ALA A 243 13.86 7.03 20.94
CA ALA A 243 14.91 6.10 21.31
C ALA A 243 15.63 6.62 22.56
N SER A 244 15.74 5.75 23.55
CA SER A 244 16.44 6.01 24.80
C SER A 244 17.47 4.92 25.03
N LEU A 245 18.53 5.22 25.77
CA LEU A 245 19.44 4.20 26.31
C LEU A 245 19.09 3.96 27.77
N MET A 246 18.96 2.69 28.13
CA MET A 246 18.72 2.34 29.53
C MET A 246 20.00 2.53 30.34
N ILE A 247 19.98 3.49 31.26
CA ILE A 247 21.00 3.64 32.31
C ILE A 247 20.54 2.78 33.48
N ARG A 248 21.36 1.80 33.86
CA ARG A 248 21.09 0.89 34.98
C ARG A 248 21.94 1.27 36.18
N ASN A 249 21.42 1.01 37.38
CA ASN A 249 22.22 1.17 38.58
C ASN A 249 23.27 0.05 38.63
N THR A 250 24.53 0.42 38.42
CA THR A 250 25.64 -0.51 38.52
C THR A 250 26.70 0.05 39.45
N HIS A 251 27.31 -0.83 40.25
CA HIS A 251 28.45 -0.46 41.09
C HIS A 251 29.74 -0.25 40.26
N TYR A 252 29.70 -0.50 38.95
CA TYR A 252 30.86 -0.46 38.07
C TYR A 252 31.10 0.92 37.44
N VAL A 253 30.12 1.83 37.47
CA VAL A 253 30.28 3.21 37.02
C VAL A 253 30.46 4.10 38.25
N LEU A 254 31.71 4.36 38.62
CA LEU A 254 32.05 5.14 39.81
C LEU A 254 32.36 6.62 39.49
N TYR A 255 32.71 6.90 38.24
CA TYR A 255 33.22 8.21 37.81
C TYR A 255 32.63 8.64 36.46
N ASN A 256 32.31 9.93 36.34
CA ASN A 256 31.99 10.61 35.07
C ASN A 256 33.20 11.49 34.74
N GLY A 257 34.17 10.91 34.04
CA GLY A 257 35.48 11.54 33.91
C GLY A 257 36.24 11.51 35.23
N ASN A 258 36.62 12.69 35.75
CA ASN A 258 37.35 12.80 37.01
C ASN A 258 36.42 12.98 38.24
N GLU A 259 35.12 13.14 38.03
CA GLU A 259 34.16 13.40 39.10
C GLU A 259 33.47 12.11 39.55
N LYS A 260 33.37 11.89 40.87
CA LYS A 260 32.64 10.75 41.42
C LYS A 260 31.15 10.92 41.12
N ILE A 261 30.54 9.94 40.45
CA ILE A 261 29.10 10.00 40.15
C ILE A 261 28.33 9.75 41.44
N ASN A 262 27.31 10.58 41.69
CA ASN A 262 26.34 10.28 42.74
C ASN A 262 25.55 9.03 42.32
N HIS A 263 25.58 7.96 43.13
CA HIS A 263 24.88 6.71 42.81
C HIS A 263 23.37 6.89 42.57
N SER A 264 22.76 8.00 43.03
CA SER A 264 21.37 8.35 42.70
C SER A 264 21.13 8.72 41.23
N LEU A 265 22.14 9.24 40.52
CA LEU A 265 22.10 9.50 39.06
C LEU A 265 22.09 8.20 38.23
N LEU A 266 22.45 7.07 38.84
CA LEU A 266 22.48 5.76 38.19
C LEU A 266 21.20 4.96 38.43
N SER A 267 20.12 5.53 38.98
CA SER A 267 18.86 4.80 39.08
C SER A 267 18.35 4.37 37.70
N ASP A 268 17.68 3.22 37.61
CA ASP A 268 17.14 2.67 36.37
C ASP A 268 16.27 3.69 35.62
N TYR A 269 16.84 4.29 34.58
CA TYR A 269 16.27 5.41 33.84
C TYR A 269 16.52 5.23 32.33
N ALA A 270 15.47 5.41 31.53
CA ALA A 270 15.63 5.43 30.08
C ALA A 270 16.05 6.84 29.68
N PHE A 271 17.36 7.03 29.47
CA PHE A 271 17.93 8.31 29.10
C PHE A 271 17.70 8.58 27.62
N PRO A 272 17.01 9.66 27.27
CA PRO A 272 16.68 9.89 25.88
C PRO A 272 17.85 10.33 25.04
N ILE A 273 17.91 9.76 23.84
CA ILE A 273 18.98 9.99 22.88
C ILE A 273 18.46 10.82 21.70
N TYR A 274 17.29 10.47 21.17
CA TYR A 274 16.60 11.23 20.12
C TYR A 274 15.12 10.84 20.01
N SER A 275 14.31 11.75 19.48
CA SER A 275 12.94 11.49 19.03
C SER A 275 12.89 11.62 17.51
N LEU A 276 12.39 10.61 16.80
CA LEU A 276 12.26 10.62 15.34
C LEU A 276 10.80 10.70 14.93
N GLN A 277 10.51 11.62 14.02
CA GLN A 277 9.27 11.72 13.28
C GLN A 277 9.52 11.41 11.80
N GLU A 278 8.91 10.35 11.30
CA GLU A 278 8.91 10.02 9.88
C GLU A 278 7.51 10.22 9.31
N ARG A 279 7.39 11.18 8.38
CA ARG A 279 6.14 11.54 7.73
C ARG A 279 6.16 11.24 6.25
N TYR A 280 5.04 10.73 5.78
CA TYR A 280 4.77 10.52 4.37
C TYR A 280 3.34 10.94 4.07
N CYS A 281 3.14 11.68 2.98
CA CYS A 281 1.81 11.95 2.44
C CYS A 281 1.90 11.95 0.91
N ILE A 282 0.90 11.36 0.27
CA ILE A 282 0.77 11.36 -1.18
C ILE A 282 0.61 12.79 -1.73
N ASP A 283 1.29 13.07 -2.84
CA ASP A 283 1.16 14.33 -3.55
C ASP A 283 -0.20 14.43 -4.28
N THR A 284 -0.60 15.65 -4.62
CA THR A 284 -1.91 15.90 -5.24
C THR A 284 -2.08 15.25 -6.60
N LYS A 285 -1.02 15.14 -7.42
CA LYS A 285 -1.10 14.57 -8.77
C LYS A 285 -1.32 13.06 -8.69
N THR A 286 -0.56 12.38 -7.84
CA THR A 286 -0.72 10.94 -7.62
C THR A 286 -2.05 10.63 -6.93
N ALA A 287 -2.51 11.47 -6.01
CA ALA A 287 -3.82 11.32 -5.37
C ALA A 287 -4.97 11.31 -6.39
N VAL A 288 -4.94 12.18 -7.40
CA VAL A 288 -5.97 12.19 -8.46
C VAL A 288 -5.99 10.86 -9.23
N MET A 289 -4.84 10.28 -9.53
CA MET A 289 -4.75 8.98 -10.20
C MET A 289 -5.31 7.85 -9.32
N VAL A 290 -4.96 7.84 -8.03
CA VAL A 290 -5.51 6.87 -7.07
C VAL A 290 -7.03 7.01 -6.96
N ALA A 291 -7.53 8.24 -6.86
CA ALA A 291 -8.97 8.50 -6.78
C ALA A 291 -9.73 7.95 -8.00
N GLN A 292 -9.17 8.08 -9.21
CA GLN A 292 -9.75 7.52 -10.43
C GLN A 292 -9.81 5.98 -10.38
N ILE A 293 -8.72 5.33 -9.94
CA ILE A 293 -8.68 3.86 -9.80
C ILE A 293 -9.69 3.38 -8.77
N VAL A 294 -9.71 4.01 -7.59
CA VAL A 294 -10.65 3.69 -6.51
C VAL A 294 -12.09 3.84 -6.98
N PHE A 295 -12.40 4.92 -7.71
CA PHE A 295 -13.72 5.12 -8.29
C PHE A 295 -14.09 3.98 -9.23
N ILE A 296 -13.24 3.65 -10.20
CA ILE A 296 -13.52 2.54 -11.14
C ILE A 296 -13.77 1.25 -10.35
N VAL A 297 -12.84 0.83 -9.49
CA VAL A 297 -12.93 -0.46 -8.78
C VAL A 297 -14.16 -0.53 -7.87
N SER A 298 -14.47 0.54 -7.15
CA SER A 298 -15.61 0.58 -6.22
C SER A 298 -16.96 0.49 -6.95
N TYR A 299 -17.04 1.03 -8.17
CA TYR A 299 -18.29 1.10 -8.92
C TYR A 299 -18.44 0.01 -10.00
N LEU A 300 -17.41 -0.78 -10.29
CA LEU A 300 -17.45 -1.85 -11.30
C LEU A 300 -18.56 -2.86 -11.03
N GLU A 301 -18.74 -3.30 -9.78
CA GLU A 301 -19.80 -4.25 -9.43
C GLU A 301 -21.19 -3.66 -9.67
N TYR A 302 -21.42 -2.41 -9.27
CA TYR A 302 -22.69 -1.71 -9.50
C TYR A 302 -23.00 -1.55 -10.98
N ILE A 303 -21.98 -1.20 -11.80
CA ILE A 303 -22.13 -1.11 -13.25
C ILE A 303 -22.49 -2.49 -13.83
N ALA A 304 -21.85 -3.56 -13.37
CA ALA A 304 -22.17 -4.92 -13.81
C ALA A 304 -23.62 -5.31 -13.48
N TYR A 305 -24.09 -5.03 -12.25
CA TYR A 305 -25.48 -5.26 -11.87
C TYR A 305 -26.46 -4.45 -12.73
N LEU A 306 -26.18 -3.18 -13.02
CA LEU A 306 -27.01 -2.34 -13.89
C LEU A 306 -27.08 -2.89 -15.32
N LEU A 307 -25.98 -3.42 -15.86
CA LEU A 307 -25.95 -4.06 -17.18
C LEU A 307 -26.77 -5.36 -17.20
N ILE A 308 -26.70 -6.17 -16.14
CA ILE A 308 -27.50 -7.40 -16.03
C ILE A 308 -28.99 -7.08 -15.97
N VAL A 309 -29.39 -6.10 -15.14
CA VAL A 309 -30.79 -5.70 -14.99
C VAL A 309 -31.33 -5.08 -16.27
N SER A 310 -30.58 -4.19 -16.92
CA SER A 310 -31.00 -3.58 -18.19
C SER A 310 -31.08 -4.61 -19.33
N GLY A 311 -30.13 -5.54 -19.41
CA GLY A 311 -30.17 -6.66 -20.36
C GLY A 311 -31.39 -7.56 -20.14
N GLY A 312 -31.70 -7.91 -18.89
CA GLY A 312 -32.89 -8.69 -18.54
C GLY A 312 -34.19 -7.98 -18.92
N ALA A 313 -34.32 -6.69 -18.60
CA ALA A 313 -35.48 -5.89 -18.99
C ALA A 313 -35.63 -5.79 -20.52
N GLY A 314 -34.52 -5.68 -21.24
CA GLY A 314 -34.49 -5.70 -22.71
C GLY A 314 -35.00 -7.02 -23.29
N LEU A 315 -34.55 -8.16 -22.73
CA LEU A 315 -35.02 -9.49 -23.16
C LEU A 315 -36.50 -9.69 -22.90
N VAL A 316 -37.00 -9.27 -21.72
CA VAL A 316 -38.43 -9.33 -21.40
C VAL A 316 -39.25 -8.47 -22.36
N SER A 317 -38.78 -7.24 -22.64
CA SER A 317 -39.43 -6.34 -23.59
C SER A 317 -39.48 -6.93 -25.00
N PHE A 318 -38.39 -7.54 -25.46
CA PHE A 318 -38.33 -8.23 -26.75
C PHE A 318 -39.27 -9.44 -26.82
N ALA A 319 -39.33 -10.25 -25.76
CA ALA A 319 -40.27 -11.37 -25.67
C ALA A 319 -41.73 -10.90 -25.72
N ILE A 320 -42.07 -9.81 -25.03
CA ILE A 320 -43.42 -9.21 -25.07
C ILE A 320 -43.75 -8.71 -26.47
N LEU A 321 -42.82 -8.02 -27.15
CA LEU A 321 -43.03 -7.49 -28.50
C LEU A 321 -43.22 -8.61 -29.53
N THR A 322 -42.41 -9.66 -29.47
CA THR A 322 -42.53 -10.83 -30.37
C THR A 322 -43.80 -11.63 -30.10
N TYR A 323 -44.20 -11.79 -28.83
CA TYR A 323 -45.48 -12.40 -28.46
C TYR A 323 -46.66 -11.59 -29.00
N ARG A 324 -46.69 -10.27 -28.77
CA ARG A 324 -47.74 -9.37 -29.30
C ARG A 324 -47.81 -9.44 -30.83
N ARG A 325 -46.67 -9.46 -31.51
CA ARG A 325 -46.60 -9.58 -32.98
C ARG A 325 -47.12 -10.95 -33.45
N SER A 326 -46.81 -12.04 -32.75
CA SER A 326 -47.34 -13.37 -33.04
C SER A 326 -48.85 -13.44 -32.85
N VAL A 327 -49.40 -12.80 -31.81
CA VAL A 327 -50.86 -12.77 -31.56
C VAL A 327 -51.56 -11.95 -32.64
N ASN A 328 -51.06 -10.74 -32.96
CA ASN A 328 -51.63 -9.93 -34.05
C ASN A 328 -51.59 -10.64 -35.40
N ASN A 329 -50.51 -11.36 -35.74
CA ASN A 329 -50.43 -12.13 -36.98
C ASN A 329 -51.42 -13.32 -37.03
N ARG A 330 -51.87 -13.85 -35.89
CA ARG A 330 -52.92 -14.89 -35.85
C ARG A 330 -54.31 -14.30 -36.09
N ASN A 331 -54.56 -13.07 -35.63
CA ASN A 331 -55.84 -12.38 -35.82
C ASN A 331 -56.08 -11.91 -37.26
N ILE A 332 -55.04 -11.81 -38.11
CA ILE A 332 -55.14 -11.39 -39.53
C ILE A 332 -55.45 -12.58 -40.47
N LYS A 333 -55.44 -13.84 -39.99
CA LYS A 333 -55.66 -15.04 -40.83
C LYS A 333 -57.09 -15.60 -40.83
N ILE A 334 -58.09 -14.87 -40.32
CA ILE A 334 -59.49 -15.29 -40.33
C ILE A 334 -60.30 -14.31 -41.18
N ASP A 335 -60.11 -14.37 -42.50
CA ASP A 335 -61.14 -13.99 -43.46
C ASP A 335 -60.84 -14.69 -44.80
N THR A 336 -61.48 -15.84 -45.02
CA THR A 336 -61.66 -16.42 -46.36
C THR A 336 -63.02 -17.11 -46.41
N SER A 337 -64.05 -16.33 -46.75
CA SER A 337 -65.28 -16.85 -47.31
C SER A 337 -65.16 -16.90 -48.85
N SER A 338 -65.21 -18.12 -49.37
CA SER A 338 -65.57 -18.55 -50.73
C SER A 338 -64.53 -18.45 -51.87
N PRO A 339 -64.62 -19.37 -52.86
CA PRO A 339 -63.52 -19.82 -53.72
C PRO A 339 -63.49 -19.05 -55.05
N ILE A 340 -62.35 -19.03 -55.75
CA ILE A 340 -62.27 -19.03 -57.23
C ILE A 340 -60.80 -19.21 -57.67
N ASP A 341 -60.65 -20.19 -58.56
CA ASP A 341 -59.69 -20.43 -59.63
C ASP A 341 -58.20 -20.72 -59.36
N LEU A 342 -57.96 -22.04 -59.48
CA LEU A 342 -56.76 -22.75 -59.85
C LEU A 342 -56.19 -22.22 -61.18
N TYR A 343 -55.02 -21.57 -61.15
CA TYR A 343 -54.06 -21.68 -62.26
C TYR A 343 -52.68 -22.01 -61.71
N SER A 344 -52.29 -23.24 -61.99
CA SER A 344 -50.96 -23.79 -61.81
C SER A 344 -49.95 -23.10 -62.72
N LEU A 345 -48.83 -22.66 -62.15
CA LEU A 345 -47.55 -22.64 -62.87
C LEU A 345 -46.45 -23.04 -61.88
N THR A 346 -46.27 -24.35 -61.83
CA THR A 346 -45.20 -25.07 -61.16
C THR A 346 -43.89 -24.85 -61.92
N HIS A 347 -42.97 -24.06 -61.37
CA HIS A 347 -41.54 -24.34 -61.52
C HIS A 347 -41.05 -25.04 -60.27
N VAL A 348 -41.02 -26.36 -60.36
CA VAL A 348 -40.34 -27.23 -59.40
C VAL A 348 -38.84 -27.08 -59.63
N VAL A 349 -38.14 -26.41 -58.72
CA VAL A 349 -36.71 -26.66 -58.49
C VAL A 349 -36.60 -27.33 -57.14
N GLN A 350 -36.43 -28.65 -57.17
CA GLN A 350 -36.06 -29.42 -55.98
C GLN A 350 -34.63 -29.06 -55.56
N LEU A 351 -34.46 -28.52 -54.35
CA LEU A 351 -33.17 -28.53 -53.67
C LEU A 351 -33.21 -29.59 -52.55
N LYS A 352 -32.40 -30.62 -52.79
CA LYS A 352 -32.18 -31.80 -51.97
C LYS A 352 -31.57 -31.39 -50.61
N LYS A 353 -32.09 -31.98 -49.52
CA LYS A 353 -31.54 -31.90 -48.16
C LYS A 353 -30.04 -32.22 -48.12
N SER A 354 -29.25 -31.29 -47.60
CA SER A 354 -28.03 -31.59 -46.83
C SER A 354 -28.01 -30.65 -45.62
N GLY A 355 -27.93 -31.24 -44.42
CA GLY A 355 -28.10 -30.53 -43.16
C GLY A 355 -27.01 -29.48 -42.91
N ALA A 356 -27.45 -28.24 -42.68
CA ALA A 356 -26.74 -27.23 -41.91
C ALA A 356 -27.79 -26.28 -41.32
N LEU A 357 -27.79 -26.13 -39.99
CA LEU A 357 -28.64 -25.20 -39.26
C LEU A 357 -28.13 -23.77 -39.50
N TYR A 358 -28.81 -23.00 -40.34
CA TYR A 358 -28.54 -21.56 -40.49
C TYR A 358 -29.38 -20.78 -39.47
N ILE A 359 -28.70 -20.07 -38.56
CA ILE A 359 -29.31 -19.02 -37.73
C ILE A 359 -29.27 -17.72 -38.54
N PRO A 360 -30.41 -17.12 -38.94
CA PRO A 360 -30.39 -15.83 -39.60
C PRO A 360 -30.11 -14.73 -38.57
N ILE A 361 -28.96 -14.06 -38.68
CA ILE A 361 -28.71 -12.79 -37.98
C ILE A 361 -29.28 -11.68 -38.87
N SER A 362 -30.39 -11.08 -38.45
CA SER A 362 -30.92 -9.87 -39.06
C SER A 362 -30.11 -8.67 -38.59
N VAL A 363 -29.35 -8.04 -39.49
CA VAL A 363 -28.74 -6.73 -39.26
C VAL A 363 -29.78 -5.67 -39.64
N ASN A 364 -30.39 -5.03 -38.64
CA ASN A 364 -31.25 -3.86 -38.85
C ASN A 364 -30.37 -2.61 -38.93
N CYS A 365 -30.19 -2.07 -40.13
CA CYS A 365 -29.73 -0.69 -40.31
C CYS A 365 -30.94 0.25 -40.30
N SER A 366 -31.11 1.05 -39.24
CA SER A 366 -32.08 2.14 -39.22
C SER A 366 -31.45 3.41 -39.82
N MET A 367 -31.93 3.82 -40.99
CA MET A 367 -31.65 5.11 -41.61
C MET A 367 -32.68 6.14 -41.12
N SER A 368 -32.25 7.13 -40.33
CA SER A 368 -33.08 8.30 -40.01
C SER A 368 -32.92 9.35 -41.10
N LEU A 369 -33.98 9.60 -41.87
CA LEU A 369 -34.09 10.71 -42.82
C LEU A 369 -34.20 12.04 -42.06
N LEU A 370 -33.22 12.92 -42.24
CA LEU A 370 -33.35 14.36 -41.99
C LEU A 370 -33.68 15.03 -43.32
N ASN A 371 -34.78 15.78 -43.34
CA ASN A 371 -35.25 16.58 -44.47
C ASN A 371 -34.16 17.58 -44.91
N SER A 372 -33.69 17.46 -46.15
CA SER A 372 -33.08 18.58 -46.87
C SER A 372 -33.78 18.78 -48.21
N THR A 373 -34.24 20.02 -48.38
CA THR A 373 -34.84 20.62 -49.57
C THR A 373 -34.04 20.37 -50.85
N ILE A 374 -34.77 19.83 -51.85
CA ILE A 374 -34.73 20.14 -53.29
C ILE A 374 -33.35 20.44 -53.89
N LEU A 375 -32.81 19.46 -54.62
CA LEU A 375 -32.20 19.65 -55.94
C LEU A 375 -32.04 18.28 -56.64
N ASN A 376 -32.92 18.02 -57.60
CA ASN A 376 -32.74 17.04 -58.69
C ASN A 376 -32.12 17.79 -59.89
N PRO A 377 -31.68 17.11 -60.96
CA PRO A 377 -31.09 15.78 -61.08
C PRO A 377 -29.78 15.82 -61.92
N LEU A 378 -29.01 14.73 -62.00
CA LEU A 378 -28.34 14.31 -63.26
C LEU A 378 -27.69 12.92 -63.13
N ASN A 379 -28.18 12.01 -63.98
CA ASN A 379 -27.61 10.76 -64.48
C ASN A 379 -26.07 10.66 -64.45
N THR A 380 -25.52 9.49 -64.10
CA THR A 380 -25.12 8.47 -65.09
C THR A 380 -24.44 7.25 -64.44
N SER A 381 -24.68 6.13 -65.10
CA SER A 381 -24.12 4.79 -64.96
C SER A 381 -22.60 4.68 -64.99
N LYS A 382 -22.02 3.83 -64.14
CA LYS A 382 -21.03 2.78 -64.51
C LYS A 382 -20.62 1.92 -63.30
N LEU A 383 -21.20 0.72 -63.26
CA LEU A 383 -20.69 -0.47 -62.57
C LEU A 383 -19.62 -1.17 -63.45
N PHE A 384 -18.85 -2.06 -62.80
CA PHE A 384 -17.82 -3.01 -63.30
C PHE A 384 -16.38 -2.47 -63.24
N LYS A 385 -15.42 -3.13 -62.56
CA LYS A 385 -15.08 -4.56 -62.63
C LYS A 385 -14.46 -5.09 -61.32
N ASN A 386 -14.89 -6.29 -60.93
CA ASN A 386 -14.19 -7.21 -60.03
C ASN A 386 -13.10 -7.96 -60.82
N ASP A 387 -11.98 -8.29 -60.17
CA ASP A 387 -11.21 -9.50 -60.44
C ASP A 387 -10.69 -10.04 -59.10
N CYS A 388 -11.11 -11.26 -58.75
CA CYS A 388 -10.48 -12.06 -57.69
C CYS A 388 -10.57 -13.53 -58.11
N ASN A 389 -9.41 -14.10 -58.44
CA ASN A 389 -9.24 -15.50 -58.80
C ASN A 389 -9.21 -16.41 -57.57
N ILE A 390 -9.79 -17.61 -57.70
CA ILE A 390 -9.85 -18.68 -56.70
C ILE A 390 -8.75 -19.71 -57.01
N LEU A 391 -8.00 -20.12 -55.97
CA LEU A 391 -7.20 -21.35 -55.96
C LEU A 391 -7.46 -22.09 -54.65
N TYR A 392 -7.98 -23.31 -54.75
CA TYR A 392 -8.25 -24.24 -53.65
C TYR A 392 -6.96 -24.90 -53.16
N THR A 393 -6.84 -25.17 -51.85
CA THR A 393 -6.48 -26.49 -51.27
C THR A 393 -6.64 -26.50 -49.74
N SER A 394 -6.84 -27.71 -49.22
CA SER A 394 -7.38 -28.15 -47.94
C SER A 394 -6.47 -27.99 -46.71
N ALA A 395 -7.06 -27.61 -45.56
CA ALA A 395 -7.01 -28.33 -44.27
C ALA A 395 -7.30 -27.38 -43.09
N PHE A 396 -8.02 -27.89 -42.09
CA PHE A 396 -8.54 -27.19 -40.92
C PHE A 396 -7.48 -26.56 -40.02
N SER A 397 -7.59 -25.25 -39.72
CA SER A 397 -7.42 -24.70 -38.36
C SER A 397 -7.75 -23.19 -38.32
N LYS A 398 -8.54 -22.83 -37.30
CA LYS A 398 -9.12 -21.51 -36.95
C LYS A 398 -8.24 -20.28 -37.24
N CYS A 399 -8.75 -19.33 -38.03
CA CYS A 399 -8.27 -17.95 -38.09
C CYS A 399 -9.12 -17.04 -37.20
N TYR A 400 -8.43 -16.21 -36.42
CA TYR A 400 -8.99 -15.05 -35.72
C TYR A 400 -9.26 -13.94 -36.73
N CYS A 401 -10.45 -13.32 -36.70
CA CYS A 401 -10.68 -12.05 -37.37
C CYS A 401 -10.33 -10.90 -36.41
N ILE A 402 -9.25 -10.19 -36.76
CA ILE A 402 -8.96 -8.84 -36.32
C ILE A 402 -9.97 -7.93 -37.04
N ILE A 403 -10.76 -7.17 -36.28
CA ILE A 403 -11.61 -6.12 -36.85
C ILE A 403 -10.76 -4.85 -36.87
N ASP A 404 -10.23 -4.53 -38.05
CA ASP A 404 -9.73 -3.19 -38.37
C ASP A 404 -10.95 -2.29 -38.63
N VAL A 405 -11.19 -1.34 -37.73
CA VAL A 405 -12.19 -0.27 -37.95
C VAL A 405 -11.48 0.89 -38.62
N CYS A 406 -11.51 0.93 -39.96
CA CYS A 406 -11.33 2.16 -40.70
C CYS A 406 -12.58 3.04 -40.51
N ASN A 407 -12.56 3.94 -39.53
CA ASN A 407 -13.48 5.07 -39.48
C ASN A 407 -12.74 6.35 -39.84
N THR A 408 -12.96 6.82 -41.06
CA THR A 408 -12.83 8.22 -41.43
C THR A 408 -13.97 9.00 -40.78
N PHE A 409 -13.68 9.75 -39.71
CA PHE A 409 -14.57 10.80 -39.21
C PHE A 409 -13.84 12.14 -39.23
N GLN A 410 -14.44 13.10 -39.93
CA GLN A 410 -13.99 14.48 -40.01
C GLN A 410 -14.04 15.16 -38.64
N ILE A 411 -12.91 15.75 -38.27
CA ILE A 411 -12.73 16.64 -37.13
C ILE A 411 -13.20 18.03 -37.56
N SER A 412 -14.45 18.39 -37.26
CA SER A 412 -14.90 19.78 -37.21
C SER A 412 -16.27 19.83 -36.55
N GLU A 413 -16.32 19.97 -35.21
CA GLU A 413 -17.43 20.57 -34.42
C GLU A 413 -17.32 20.37 -32.89
N VAL A 414 -16.14 20.07 -32.33
CA VAL A 414 -15.93 20.05 -30.85
C VAL A 414 -14.78 20.97 -30.38
N LYS A 415 -14.29 21.85 -31.26
CA LYS A 415 -13.25 22.83 -30.89
C LYS A 415 -13.77 24.15 -30.31
N ASP A 416 -15.08 24.42 -30.38
CA ASP A 416 -15.62 25.72 -29.98
C ASP A 416 -16.30 25.76 -28.60
N ILE A 417 -16.31 24.65 -27.84
CA ILE A 417 -16.83 24.63 -26.45
C ILE A 417 -15.70 24.52 -25.41
N LEU A 418 -14.47 24.15 -25.81
CA LEU A 418 -13.32 24.06 -24.91
C LEU A 418 -12.35 25.25 -25.00
N ALA A 419 -12.67 26.28 -25.79
CA ALA A 419 -11.86 27.48 -25.98
C ALA A 419 -12.28 28.68 -25.09
N LEU A 420 -13.29 28.52 -24.23
CA LEU A 420 -13.81 29.58 -23.36
C LEU A 420 -13.34 29.52 -21.88
N MET A 421 -12.39 28.64 -21.52
CA MET A 421 -11.92 28.50 -20.13
C MET A 421 -10.40 28.51 -19.92
N THR A 422 -9.61 29.07 -20.84
CA THR A 422 -8.17 29.27 -20.59
C THR A 422 -7.63 30.57 -21.19
N GLU A 423 -7.86 31.68 -20.49
CA GLU A 423 -6.97 32.85 -20.53
C GLU A 423 -6.33 33.05 -19.16
N LYS A 424 -5.11 32.55 -19.00
CA LYS A 424 -4.06 33.30 -18.32
C LYS A 424 -2.69 32.77 -18.74
N LYS A 425 -2.07 33.49 -19.68
CA LYS A 425 -0.64 33.38 -19.96
C LYS A 425 0.14 33.82 -18.73
N ALA A 426 1.03 32.96 -18.26
CA ALA A 426 2.29 33.38 -17.66
C ALA A 426 3.39 32.54 -18.32
N SER A 427 4.22 33.23 -19.08
CA SER A 427 5.48 32.76 -19.65
C SER A 427 6.37 32.24 -18.53
N ASP A 428 6.92 31.04 -18.67
CA ASP A 428 8.32 30.80 -18.30
C ASP A 428 8.88 29.56 -19.01
N LYS A 429 10.07 29.77 -19.58
CA LYS A 429 10.93 28.76 -20.20
C LYS A 429 11.28 27.70 -19.15
N ILE A 430 10.97 26.44 -19.42
CA ILE A 430 11.57 25.31 -18.70
C ILE A 430 12.22 24.38 -19.72
N SER A 431 13.53 24.32 -19.62
CA SER A 431 14.42 23.39 -20.30
C SER A 431 14.06 21.94 -19.99
N ASN A 432 14.19 21.08 -21.00
CA ASN A 432 14.19 19.63 -20.88
C ASN A 432 15.11 19.15 -19.73
N SER A 433 14.54 18.63 -18.65
CA SER A 433 15.16 17.60 -17.81
C SER A 433 14.05 16.79 -17.14
N GLU A 434 13.60 15.76 -17.83
CA GLU A 434 12.70 14.73 -17.33
C GLU A 434 13.55 13.64 -16.64
N PHE A 435 12.98 13.03 -15.59
CA PHE A 435 13.47 11.90 -14.77
C PHE A 435 14.35 12.21 -13.55
N ASP A 436 13.70 12.61 -12.45
CA ASP A 436 13.80 11.92 -11.15
C ASP A 436 12.74 12.49 -10.18
N LYS A 437 11.56 11.87 -10.13
CA LYS A 437 10.56 12.19 -9.10
C LYS A 437 10.84 11.31 -7.89
N GLN A 438 11.67 11.81 -6.98
CA GLN A 438 11.88 11.19 -5.67
C GLN A 438 10.59 11.29 -4.84
N LEU A 439 10.15 10.16 -4.29
CA LEU A 439 9.21 10.12 -3.17
C LEU A 439 9.91 10.77 -1.97
N ILE A 440 9.41 11.92 -1.49
CA ILE A 440 9.98 12.60 -0.33
C ILE A 440 9.34 12.02 0.93
N ILE A 441 10.13 11.31 1.72
CA ILE A 441 9.81 10.96 3.10
C ILE A 441 10.52 11.99 3.98
N GLU A 442 9.75 12.77 4.74
CA GLU A 442 10.32 13.75 5.67
C GLU A 442 10.68 13.04 6.97
N LYS A 443 11.96 13.08 7.34
CA LYS A 443 12.46 12.58 8.62
C LYS A 443 12.97 13.74 9.46
N GLU A 444 12.28 14.02 10.55
CA GLU A 444 12.68 15.02 11.53
C GLU A 444 13.23 14.30 12.76
N VAL A 445 14.51 14.54 13.07
CA VAL A 445 15.18 14.03 14.28
C VAL A 445 15.28 15.19 15.28
N TYR A 446 14.73 14.98 16.47
CA TYR A 446 14.79 15.92 17.58
C TYR A 446 15.72 15.38 18.65
N PHE A 447 16.63 16.21 19.13
CA PHE A 447 17.63 15.90 20.16
C PHE A 447 17.27 16.51 21.51
#